data_AF-A0A2U1KGR0-F1
#
_entry.id   AF-A0A2U1KGR0-F1
#
_cell.length_a   1.000
_cell.length_b   1.000
_cell.length_c   1.000
_cell.angle_alpha   90.00
_cell.angle_beta   90.00
_cell.angle_gamma   90.00
#
_symmetry.space_group_name_H-M   'P 1'
#
loop_
_entity.id
_entity.type
_entity.pdbx_description
1 polymer ?
#
loop_
_entity_poly.entity_id
_entity_poly.type
_entity_poly.pdbx_seq_one_letter_code
_entity_poly.pdbx_strand_id
1 'polypeptide(L)'
;MNPDDAYSETYTYCEIHPSLILGVCAFIIPFPDHNQSPRNTYEISNGKAGDGYETSAYVLYYPQKPLVTTHAMEHLHFRHLLVGINAIVAILATPDTTKKILLS
;
A
#
# COMPACT_ATOMS: atom_id res chain seq x y z
N MET A 1 25.73 -8.35 -5.84
CA MET A 1 26.17 -7.26 -6.73
C MET A 1 27.44 -6.70 -6.11
N ASN A 2 28.58 -6.78 -6.80
CA ASN A 2 29.85 -6.32 -6.27
C ASN A 2 29.78 -4.79 -6.09
N PRO A 3 30.11 -4.24 -4.90
CA PRO A 3 30.05 -2.78 -4.67
C PRO A 3 31.07 -2.00 -5.50
N ASP A 4 32.07 -2.69 -6.07
CA ASP A 4 33.16 -2.07 -6.84
C ASP A 4 32.83 -1.85 -8.33
N ASP A 5 31.73 -2.42 -8.85
CA ASP A 5 31.33 -2.30 -10.26
C ASP A 5 30.32 -1.16 -10.54
N ALA A 6 29.95 -0.37 -9.52
CA ALA A 6 28.71 0.42 -9.55
C ALA A 6 28.86 1.95 -9.69
N TYR A 7 30.05 2.49 -9.92
CA TYR A 7 30.22 3.93 -10.15
C TYR A 7 30.75 4.20 -11.55
N SER A 8 29.83 4.34 -12.49
CA SER A 8 30.09 5.01 -13.76
C SER A 8 30.63 6.42 -13.49
N GLU A 9 31.72 6.81 -14.14
CA GLU A 9 32.34 8.16 -14.04
C GLU A 9 31.41 9.30 -14.51
N THR A 10 30.18 8.98 -14.93
CA THR A 10 29.23 9.93 -15.53
C THR A 10 28.21 10.47 -14.52
N TYR A 11 28.04 9.87 -13.34
CA TYR A 11 27.00 10.26 -12.38
C TYR A 11 27.58 10.65 -11.02
N THR A 12 27.35 11.89 -10.60
CA THR A 12 27.79 12.44 -9.30
C THR A 12 26.79 12.17 -8.16
N TYR A 13 25.57 11.71 -8.49
CA TYR A 13 24.48 11.53 -7.55
C TYR A 13 23.77 10.20 -7.77
N CYS A 14 23.25 9.63 -6.68
CA CYS A 14 22.43 8.42 -6.68
C CYS A 14 21.25 8.59 -5.71
N GLU A 15 20.14 7.90 -5.99
CA GLU A 15 19.01 7.84 -5.06
C GLU A 15 19.41 7.06 -3.79
N ILE A 16 18.99 7.53 -2.62
CA ILE A 16 19.26 6.85 -1.35
C ILE A 16 18.52 5.51 -1.30
N HIS A 17 17.29 5.48 -1.82
CA HIS A 17 16.50 4.26 -1.94
C HIS A 17 15.44 4.44 -3.05
N PRO A 18 15.31 3.49 -4.00
CA PRO A 18 14.45 3.64 -5.18
C PRO A 18 12.96 3.79 -4.82
N SER A 19 12.52 3.25 -3.67
CA SER A 19 11.13 3.46 -3.25
C SER A 19 10.82 4.92 -2.96
N LEU A 20 11.80 5.77 -2.60
CA LEU A 20 11.59 7.17 -2.22
C LEU A 20 10.95 8.05 -3.32
N ILE A 21 10.89 7.54 -4.56
CA ILE A 21 10.16 8.16 -5.68
C ILE A 21 8.63 8.12 -5.51
N LEU A 22 8.10 7.19 -4.71
CA LEU A 22 6.66 7.03 -4.49
C LEU A 22 6.12 8.14 -3.57
N GLY A 23 4.81 8.42 -3.64
CA GLY A 23 4.15 9.36 -2.71
C GLY A 23 3.70 8.69 -1.40
N VAL A 24 3.37 9.48 -0.37
CA VAL A 24 2.95 9.00 0.98
C VAL A 24 1.90 7.87 0.92
N CYS A 25 0.85 8.02 0.11
CA CYS A 25 -0.19 7.01 -0.02
C CYS A 25 0.27 5.76 -0.80
N ALA A 26 1.17 5.93 -1.77
CA ALA A 26 1.69 4.82 -2.58
C ALA A 26 2.65 3.93 -1.76
N PHE A 27 3.32 4.49 -0.76
CA PHE A 27 4.20 3.75 0.15
C PHE A 27 3.48 2.78 1.07
N ILE A 28 2.18 2.96 1.29
CA ILE A 28 1.40 2.11 2.20
C ILE A 28 0.99 0.80 1.51
N ILE A 29 1.02 0.77 0.18
CA ILE A 29 0.68 -0.43 -0.61
C ILE A 29 1.82 -1.45 -0.46
N PRO A 30 1.56 -2.66 0.06
CA PRO A 30 2.55 -3.72 0.08
C PRO A 30 2.82 -4.19 -1.36
N PHE A 31 4.10 -4.33 -1.73
CA PHE A 31 4.54 -4.80 -3.05
C PHE A 31 3.92 -4.01 -4.24
N PRO A 32 4.12 -2.68 -4.31
CA PRO A 32 3.50 -1.86 -5.35
C PRO A 32 4.04 -2.18 -6.76
N ASP A 33 5.27 -2.71 -6.84
CA ASP A 33 5.95 -3.16 -8.06
C ASP A 33 5.39 -4.45 -8.66
N HIS A 34 4.70 -5.27 -7.85
CA HIS A 34 4.06 -6.51 -8.28
C HIS A 34 2.64 -6.29 -8.82
N ASN A 35 2.13 -5.06 -8.71
CA ASN A 35 0.80 -4.68 -9.13
C ASN A 35 0.89 -3.81 -10.40
N GLN A 36 -0.08 -3.98 -11.30
CA GLN A 36 -0.22 -3.06 -12.43
C GLN A 36 -0.47 -1.64 -11.94
N SER A 37 0.15 -0.64 -12.59
CA SER A 37 0.04 0.77 -12.17
C SER A 37 -1.39 1.29 -12.01
N PRO A 38 -2.41 0.90 -12.82
CA PRO A 38 -3.78 1.35 -12.60
C PRO A 38 -4.39 0.84 -11.28
N ARG A 39 -3.98 -0.35 -10.81
CA ARG A 39 -4.43 -0.89 -9.52
C ARG A 39 -3.88 -0.07 -8.37
N ASN A 40 -2.60 0.32 -8.42
CA ASN A 40 -1.99 1.14 -7.37
C ASN A 40 -2.65 2.51 -7.26
N THR A 41 -2.97 3.15 -8.39
CA THR A 41 -3.68 4.44 -8.40
C THR A 41 -5.07 4.32 -7.78
N TYR A 42 -5.78 3.21 -8.04
CA TYR A 42 -7.09 2.95 -7.44
C TYR A 42 -7.00 2.79 -5.92
N GLU A 43 -6.03 2.03 -5.42
CA GLU A 43 -5.83 1.86 -3.97
C GLU A 43 -5.46 3.19 -3.28
N ILE A 44 -4.66 4.04 -3.93
CA ILE A 44 -4.36 5.38 -3.42
C ILE A 44 -5.62 6.23 -3.32
N SER A 45 -6.52 6.13 -4.30
CA SER A 45 -7.79 6.86 -4.29
C SER A 45 -8.72 6.35 -3.19
N ASN A 46 -8.80 5.04 -2.98
CA ASN A 46 -9.63 4.43 -1.94
C ASN A 46 -9.10 4.73 -0.53
N GLY A 47 -7.78 4.72 -0.35
CA GLY A 47 -7.14 5.10 0.92
C GLY A 47 -7.33 6.58 1.26
N LYS A 48 -7.69 7.41 0.28
CA LYS A 48 -8.10 8.80 0.43
C LYS A 48 -9.63 8.95 0.47
N ALA A 49 -10.32 8.03 1.13
CA ALA A 49 -11.76 8.19 1.36
C ALA A 49 -12.01 9.44 2.24
N GLY A 50 -12.43 10.54 1.60
CA GLY A 50 -12.85 11.77 2.26
C GLY A 50 -12.77 13.02 1.38
N ASP A 51 -13.49 13.06 0.25
CA ASP A 51 -13.95 14.35 -0.27
C ASP A 51 -15.23 14.69 0.50
N GLY A 52 -15.08 15.41 1.60
CA GLY A 52 -16.17 15.66 2.54
C GLY A 52 -15.72 16.60 3.63
N TYR A 53 -15.98 17.89 3.42
CA TYR A 53 -15.94 18.90 4.47
C TYR A 53 -16.71 18.39 5.70
N GLU A 54 -15.96 18.16 6.79
CA GLU A 54 -16.36 18.16 8.20
C GLU A 54 -17.82 17.82 8.55
N THR A 55 -18.22 16.54 8.65
CA THR A 55 -19.28 16.14 9.63
C THR A 55 -19.42 14.65 9.94
N SER A 56 -18.85 13.71 9.18
CA SER A 56 -18.98 12.27 9.47
C SER A 56 -17.62 11.58 9.58
N ALA A 57 -17.26 11.15 10.79
CA ALA A 57 -16.09 10.33 11.05
C ALA A 57 -16.53 8.86 11.19
N TYR A 58 -15.99 7.99 10.34
CA TYR A 58 -16.22 6.55 10.42
C TYR A 58 -15.04 5.90 11.14
N VAL A 59 -15.31 5.31 12.31
CA VAL A 59 -14.29 4.64 13.15
C VAL A 59 -14.59 3.15 13.23
N LEU A 60 -13.57 2.32 12.96
CA LEU A 60 -13.63 0.87 13.13
C LEU A 60 -13.59 0.49 14.60
N TYR A 61 -14.44 -0.45 15.02
CA TYR A 61 -14.53 -0.89 16.42
C TYR A 61 -13.33 -1.76 16.86
N TYR A 62 -12.79 -2.57 15.93
CA TYR A 62 -11.65 -3.46 16.18
C TYR A 62 -10.59 -3.33 15.08
N PRO A 63 -9.89 -2.19 15.01
CA PRO A 63 -8.89 -2.00 13.98
C PRO A 63 -7.63 -2.82 14.29
N GLN A 64 -7.05 -3.43 13.26
CA GLN A 64 -5.88 -4.31 13.40
C GLN A 64 -4.68 -3.75 12.65
N LYS A 65 -3.48 -4.03 13.18
CA LYS A 65 -2.22 -3.78 12.46
C LYS A 65 -2.11 -4.73 11.27
N PRO A 66 -1.83 -4.23 10.05
CA PRO A 66 -1.64 -5.12 8.92
C PRO A 66 -0.46 -6.05 9.16
N LEU A 67 -0.61 -7.32 8.77
CA LEU A 67 0.44 -8.34 8.93
C LEU A 67 1.66 -8.07 8.04
N VAL A 68 1.42 -7.50 6.85
CA VAL A 68 2.46 -7.12 5.90
C VAL A 68 2.55 -5.59 5.90
N THR A 69 3.73 -5.06 6.22
CA THR A 69 4.00 -3.62 6.29
C THR A 69 5.20 -3.24 5.45
N THR A 70 5.20 -2.02 4.90
CA THR A 70 6.39 -1.42 4.28
C THR A 70 7.21 -0.65 5.33
N HIS A 71 8.51 -0.48 5.10
CA HIS A 71 9.37 0.31 6.01
C HIS A 71 8.89 1.76 6.17
N ALA A 72 8.31 2.34 5.12
CA ALA A 72 7.78 3.69 5.16
C ALA A 72 6.59 3.85 6.15
N MET A 73 5.79 2.80 6.37
CA MET A 73 4.67 2.86 7.32
C MET A 73 5.12 3.05 8.78
N GLU A 74 6.34 2.62 9.12
CA GLU A 74 6.93 2.84 10.44
C GLU A 74 7.34 4.30 10.63
N HIS A 75 7.94 4.91 9.60
CA HIS A 75 8.35 6.32 9.63
C HIS A 75 7.18 7.30 9.56
N LEU A 76 6.07 6.90 8.94
CA LEU A 76 4.86 7.73 8.82
C LEU A 76 3.88 7.56 10.00
N HIS A 77 4.27 6.80 11.05
CA HIS A 77 3.41 6.46 12.19
C HIS A 77 2.04 5.85 11.81
N PHE A 78 1.93 5.27 10.61
CA PHE A 78 0.69 4.69 10.10
C PHE A 78 0.23 3.47 10.91
N ARG A 79 1.11 2.89 11.74
CA ARG A 79 0.76 1.85 12.74
C ARG A 79 -0.22 2.30 13.82
N HIS A 80 -0.40 3.61 14.02
CA HIS A 80 -1.38 4.16 14.96
C HIS A 80 -2.69 4.56 14.29
N LEU A 81 -2.69 4.69 12.95
CA LEU A 81 -3.86 5.02 12.13
C LEU A 81 -4.38 3.74 11.48
N LEU A 82 -4.87 2.83 12.31
CA LEU A 82 -5.35 1.53 11.88
C LEU A 82 -6.71 1.65 11.17
N VAL A 83 -6.70 1.56 9.84
CA VAL A 83 -7.87 1.76 8.97
C VAL A 83 -8.46 0.46 8.40
N GLY A 84 -8.12 -0.71 8.97
CA GLY A 84 -8.58 -2.00 8.44
C GLY A 84 -8.55 -3.17 9.43
N ILE A 85 -8.96 -4.34 8.92
CA ILE A 85 -8.95 -5.64 9.61
C ILE A 85 -8.16 -6.66 8.77
N ASN A 86 -7.46 -7.59 9.42
CA ASN A 86 -6.82 -8.71 8.70
C ASN A 86 -7.87 -9.80 8.46
N ALA A 87 -8.46 -9.83 7.27
CA ALA A 87 -9.38 -10.90 6.88
C ALA A 87 -8.60 -12.15 6.41
N ILE A 88 -9.11 -13.33 6.72
CA ILE A 88 -8.65 -14.59 6.11
C ILE A 88 -9.32 -14.69 4.73
N VAL A 89 -8.52 -14.65 3.66
CA VAL A 89 -9.02 -14.67 2.28
C VAL A 89 -8.73 -16.03 1.63
N ALA A 90 -9.75 -16.63 1.02
CA ALA A 90 -9.61 -17.82 0.18
C ALA A 90 -10.00 -17.48 -1.27
N ILE A 91 -9.14 -17.85 -2.23
CA ILE A 91 -9.39 -17.65 -3.66
C ILE A 91 -9.96 -18.95 -4.22
N LEU A 92 -11.24 -18.94 -4.58
CA LEU A 92 -11.93 -20.07 -5.19
C LEU A 92 -12.47 -19.65 -6.57
N ALA A 93 -12.34 -20.54 -7.55
CA ALA A 93 -12.98 -20.37 -8.85
C ALA A 93 -14.42 -20.88 -8.77
N THR A 94 -15.39 -19.96 -8.81
CA THR A 94 -16.80 -20.30 -8.95
C THR A 94 -17.23 -20.27 -10.42
N PRO A 95 -18.23 -21.07 -10.84
CA PRO A 95 -18.74 -21.07 -12.21
C PRO A 95 -19.33 -19.72 -12.67
N ASP A 96 -19.73 -18.87 -11.71
CA ASP A 96 -20.20 -17.53 -11.96
C ASP A 96 -18.99 -16.60 -12.23
N THR A 97 -19.00 -15.92 -13.37
CA THR A 97 -17.93 -15.01 -13.83
C THR A 97 -17.96 -13.64 -13.14
N THR A 98 -18.94 -13.40 -12.26
CA THR A 98 -19.01 -12.14 -11.50
C THR A 98 -17.99 -12.11 -10.36
N LYS A 99 -17.28 -10.99 -10.24
CA LYS A 99 -16.38 -10.73 -9.11
C LYS A 99 -17.22 -10.51 -7.86
N LYS A 100 -17.36 -11.55 -7.04
CA LYS A 100 -18.11 -11.51 -5.77
C LYS A 100 -17.17 -11.78 -4.60
N ILE A 101 -17.34 -11.01 -3.53
CA ILE A 101 -16.74 -11.28 -2.22
C ILE A 101 -17.84 -11.90 -1.36
N LEU A 102 -17.62 -13.12 -0.89
CA LEU A 102 -18.50 -13.80 0.05
C LEU A 102 -17.90 -13.66 1.45
N LEU A 103 -18.70 -13.14 2.38
CA LEU A 103 -18.36 -13.04 3.79
C LEU A 103 -19.19 -14.10 4.53
N SER A 104 -18.53 -14.97 5.29
CA SER A 104 -19.16 -15.99 6.15
C SER A 104 -19.17 -15.56 7.60
#